data_AF-A0A356BXF6-F1
#
_entry.id   AF-A0A356BXF6-F1
#
_cell.length_a   1.000
_cell.length_b   1.000
_cell.length_c   1.000
_cell.angle_alpha   90.00
_cell.angle_beta   90.00
_cell.angle_gamma   90.00
#
_symmetry.space_group_name_H-M   'P 1'
#
loop_
_entity.id
_entity.type
_entity.pdbx_description
1 polymer ?
#
loop_
_entity_poly.entity_id
_entity_poly.type
_entity_poly.pdbx_seq_one_letter_code
_entity_poly.pdbx_strand_id
1 'polypeptide(L)'
;MYSYTYDNKTGGLLLNSSPTGFSKEPRPVYAPEMDVLGFDEYWKYDKQTDRPYMWAEANNYYYRGTLVAKLKGGNVYIAPEIIIPNGEDGKPVTPEPTGISLRPVDIETMVEANREMLEIIEQTTVKKILAIYTKYKDKLDCFHVAFSGGKDSCVLLDLVKKALPKGSFVVVFGDAGMEFPDTYDVVERTKRQCAEEEIPFYIAKSHLDP
;
A
#
# COMPACT_ATOMS: atom_id res chain seq x y z
N MET A 1 -15.88 -6.36 -3.00
CA MET A 1 -14.70 -5.89 -2.24
C MET A 1 -13.71 -7.03 -2.29
N TYR A 2 -12.48 -6.76 -2.71
CA TYR A 2 -11.44 -7.79 -2.72
C TYR A 2 -10.90 -7.94 -1.30
N SER A 3 -10.52 -9.16 -0.94
CA SER A 3 -10.03 -9.56 0.37
C SER A 3 -8.63 -10.14 0.21
N TYR A 4 -7.99 -10.51 1.31
CA TYR A 4 -6.68 -11.14 1.31
C TYR A 4 -6.58 -12.22 2.40
N THR A 5 -5.62 -13.10 2.25
CA THR A 5 -5.14 -14.04 3.27
C THR A 5 -3.63 -13.89 3.40
N TYR A 6 -3.10 -14.16 4.58
CA TYR A 6 -1.66 -14.20 4.80
C TYR A 6 -1.07 -15.49 4.21
N ASP A 7 -0.04 -15.34 3.39
CA ASP A 7 0.67 -16.48 2.80
C ASP A 7 1.88 -16.89 3.66
N ASN A 8 1.93 -18.16 4.03
CA ASN A 8 3.04 -18.70 4.79
C ASN A 8 4.33 -18.84 3.96
N LYS A 9 4.19 -19.05 2.64
CA LYS A 9 5.30 -19.34 1.74
C LYS A 9 6.09 -18.08 1.43
N THR A 10 5.43 -17.02 0.99
CA THR A 10 6.08 -15.73 0.69
C THR A 10 6.20 -14.84 1.91
N GLY A 11 5.34 -15.01 2.92
CA GLY A 11 5.16 -14.05 4.02
C GLY A 11 4.30 -12.85 3.62
N GLY A 12 3.82 -12.83 2.37
CA GLY A 12 3.02 -11.77 1.78
C GLY A 12 1.51 -11.95 1.99
N LEU A 13 0.76 -11.25 1.15
CA LEU A 13 -0.70 -11.34 1.08
C LEU A 13 -1.09 -12.04 -0.22
N LEU A 14 -2.11 -12.90 -0.16
CA LEU A 14 -2.78 -13.47 -1.33
C LEU A 14 -4.18 -12.90 -1.44
N LEU A 15 -4.44 -12.22 -2.55
CA LEU A 15 -5.72 -11.61 -2.87
C LEU A 15 -6.76 -12.68 -3.17
N ASN A 16 -7.99 -12.45 -2.72
CA ASN A 16 -9.13 -13.32 -2.97
C ASN A 16 -10.45 -12.52 -3.03
N SER A 17 -11.54 -13.21 -3.35
CA SER A 17 -12.88 -12.63 -3.54
C SER A 17 -13.82 -12.90 -2.36
N SER A 18 -13.32 -13.40 -1.24
CA SER A 18 -14.14 -13.72 -0.08
C SER A 18 -14.86 -12.47 0.44
N PRO A 19 -16.16 -12.54 0.75
CA PRO A 19 -16.89 -11.41 1.32
C PRO A 19 -16.29 -11.03 2.67
N THR A 20 -15.74 -9.83 2.77
CA THR A 20 -15.27 -9.25 4.03
C THR A 20 -16.19 -8.14 4.47
N GLY A 21 -16.53 -8.13 5.78
CA GLY A 21 -17.31 -7.05 6.38
C GLY A 21 -16.54 -5.72 6.40
N PHE A 22 -15.28 -5.75 6.88
CA PHE A 22 -14.37 -4.61 6.90
C PHE A 22 -12.96 -5.05 6.52
N SER A 23 -12.30 -4.27 5.66
CA SER A 23 -10.85 -4.38 5.45
C SER A 23 -10.13 -3.92 6.71
N LYS A 24 -9.13 -4.69 7.17
CA LYS A 24 -8.29 -4.30 8.31
C LYS A 24 -7.03 -3.54 7.89
N GLU A 25 -6.90 -3.25 6.59
CA GLU A 25 -5.81 -2.47 5.97
C GLU A 25 -4.42 -2.90 6.45
N PRO A 26 -3.94 -4.07 5.98
CA PRO A 26 -2.67 -4.61 6.43
C PRO A 26 -1.54 -3.70 5.96
N ARG A 27 -0.69 -3.27 6.90
CA ARG A 27 0.47 -2.43 6.59
C ARG A 27 1.76 -3.26 6.63
N PRO A 28 2.67 -3.10 5.65
CA PRO A 28 3.96 -3.76 5.72
C PRO A 28 4.79 -3.18 6.87
N VAL A 29 5.47 -4.06 7.62
CA VAL A 29 6.33 -3.70 8.76
C VAL A 29 7.79 -3.91 8.35
N TYR A 30 8.58 -2.84 8.42
CA TYR A 30 10.01 -2.82 8.07
C TYR A 30 10.88 -2.81 9.32
N ALA A 31 12.17 -3.12 9.17
CA ALA A 31 13.12 -3.16 10.27
C ALA A 31 13.14 -1.88 11.14
N PRO A 32 13.01 -0.63 10.60
CA PRO A 32 12.99 0.55 11.45
C PRO A 32 11.79 0.61 12.40
N GLU A 33 10.60 0.18 11.96
CA GLU A 33 9.44 0.07 12.86
C GLU A 33 9.73 -0.98 13.95
N MET A 34 10.38 -2.09 13.55
CA MET A 34 10.68 -3.17 14.48
C MET A 34 11.71 -2.77 15.54
N ASP A 35 12.74 -2.03 15.14
CA ASP A 35 13.78 -1.47 16.00
C ASP A 35 13.16 -0.47 17.00
N VAL A 36 12.31 0.45 16.53
CA VAL A 36 11.65 1.46 17.38
C VAL A 36 10.75 0.81 18.44
N LEU A 37 10.14 -0.33 18.12
CA LEU A 37 9.26 -1.06 19.03
C LEU A 37 10.00 -1.99 19.99
N GLY A 38 11.28 -2.30 19.74
CA GLY A 38 12.07 -3.22 20.58
C GLY A 38 11.91 -4.70 20.23
N PHE A 39 11.56 -5.03 18.98
CA PHE A 39 11.44 -6.43 18.55
C PHE A 39 12.78 -7.18 18.46
N ASP A 40 13.90 -6.46 18.44
CA ASP A 40 15.25 -7.04 18.44
C ASP A 40 15.60 -7.75 19.77
N GLU A 41 14.90 -7.45 20.87
CA GLU A 41 14.99 -8.21 22.12
C GLU A 41 14.44 -9.64 21.99
N TYR A 42 13.53 -9.87 21.05
CA TYR A 42 12.82 -11.13 20.88
C TYR A 42 13.31 -11.94 19.68
N TRP A 43 13.60 -11.26 18.56
CA TRP A 43 13.89 -11.92 17.28
C TRP A 43 15.10 -11.30 16.58
N LYS A 44 15.83 -12.13 15.84
CA LYS A 44 16.94 -11.68 14.98
C LYS A 44 16.41 -11.33 13.60
N TYR A 45 16.84 -10.22 13.02
CA TYR A 45 16.53 -9.82 11.65
C TYR A 45 17.59 -8.83 11.15
N ASP A 46 17.73 -8.72 9.83
CA ASP A 46 18.64 -7.76 9.23
C ASP A 46 18.02 -6.36 9.28
N LYS A 47 18.82 -5.34 9.57
CA LYS A 47 18.38 -3.93 9.66
C LYS A 47 18.27 -3.27 8.29
N GLN A 48 17.62 -3.94 7.35
CA GLN A 48 17.40 -3.48 5.98
C GLN A 48 16.02 -2.83 5.80
N THR A 49 15.88 -1.98 4.79
CA THR A 49 14.67 -1.18 4.51
C THR A 49 14.06 -1.46 3.14
N ASP A 50 14.59 -2.42 2.38
CA ASP A 50 14.17 -2.75 1.02
C ASP A 50 12.92 -3.64 0.99
N ARG A 51 12.74 -4.48 2.01
CA ARG A 51 11.65 -5.46 2.08
C ARG A 51 11.05 -5.50 3.49
N PRO A 52 9.72 -5.63 3.63
CA PRO A 52 9.12 -5.81 4.95
C PRO A 52 9.39 -7.21 5.48
N TYR A 53 9.26 -7.39 6.80
CA TYR A 53 9.37 -8.69 7.46
C TYR A 53 8.02 -9.33 7.74
N MET A 54 6.99 -8.50 7.98
CA MET A 54 5.68 -8.95 8.41
C MET A 54 4.62 -7.89 8.10
N TRP A 55 3.40 -8.13 8.55
CA TRP A 55 2.27 -7.23 8.35
C TRP A 55 1.64 -6.84 9.67
N ALA A 56 1.15 -5.62 9.78
CA ALA A 56 0.41 -5.12 10.93
C ALA A 56 -1.07 -4.87 10.57
N GLU A 57 -1.98 -5.34 11.41
CA GLU A 57 -3.39 -4.92 11.45
C GLU A 57 -3.67 -4.29 12.80
N ALA A 58 -3.89 -2.96 12.80
CA ALA A 58 -3.92 -2.15 14.02
C ALA A 58 -2.67 -2.40 14.88
N ASN A 59 -2.83 -3.05 16.03
CA ASN A 59 -1.76 -3.38 16.98
C ASN A 59 -1.33 -4.86 16.93
N ASN A 60 -1.77 -5.63 15.93
CA ASN A 60 -1.47 -7.05 15.78
C ASN A 60 -0.46 -7.27 14.65
N TYR A 61 0.58 -8.07 14.90
CA TYR A 61 1.69 -8.32 13.99
C TYR A 61 1.66 -9.76 13.50
N TYR A 62 1.56 -9.94 12.19
CA TYR A 62 1.39 -11.22 11.51
C TYR A 62 2.62 -11.56 10.68
N TYR A 63 3.34 -12.61 11.08
CA TYR A 63 4.47 -13.15 10.35
C TYR A 63 4.07 -14.46 9.69
N ARG A 64 4.12 -14.52 8.35
CA ARG A 64 3.85 -15.73 7.55
C ARG A 64 2.54 -16.45 7.92
N GLY A 65 1.49 -15.66 8.18
CA GLY A 65 0.16 -16.16 8.53
C GLY A 65 -0.08 -16.43 10.01
N THR A 66 0.94 -16.27 10.85
CA THR A 66 0.82 -16.45 12.30
C THR A 66 0.84 -15.10 13.00
N LEU A 67 -0.06 -14.92 13.96
CA LEU A 67 -0.01 -13.78 14.88
C LEU A 67 1.16 -13.98 15.85
N VAL A 68 2.20 -13.14 15.74
CA VAL A 68 3.45 -13.31 16.49
C VAL A 68 3.65 -12.27 17.58
N ALA A 69 2.96 -11.13 17.49
CA ALA A 69 2.97 -10.13 18.54
C ALA A 69 1.70 -9.28 18.55
N LYS A 70 1.42 -8.71 19.72
CA LYS A 70 0.44 -7.64 19.92
C LYS A 70 1.10 -6.51 20.70
N LEU A 71 0.81 -5.28 20.32
CA LEU A 71 1.18 -4.12 21.11
C LEU A 71 0.06 -3.73 22.06
N LYS A 72 0.43 -3.34 23.28
CA LYS A 72 -0.51 -2.84 24.29
C LYS A 72 -0.01 -1.52 24.88
N GLY A 73 -0.89 -0.52 24.89
CA GLY A 73 -0.55 0.81 25.39
C GLY A 73 0.43 1.54 24.46
N GLY A 74 1.30 2.35 25.08
CA GLY A 74 2.22 3.22 24.37
C GLY A 74 1.63 4.58 24.00
N ASN A 75 2.48 5.60 23.92
CA ASN A 75 2.17 6.94 23.43
C ASN A 75 3.46 7.62 22.96
N VAL A 76 3.41 8.92 22.66
CA VAL A 76 4.58 9.69 22.17
C VAL A 76 5.75 9.77 23.15
N TYR A 77 5.56 9.41 24.42
CA TYR A 77 6.58 9.44 25.49
C TYR A 77 6.89 8.06 26.09
N ILE A 78 6.05 7.05 25.85
CA ILE A 78 6.13 5.75 26.51
C ILE A 78 6.04 4.66 25.45
N ALA A 79 7.04 3.77 25.39
CA ALA A 79 7.02 2.63 24.50
C ALA A 79 5.84 1.68 24.82
N PRO A 80 5.21 1.05 23.81
CA PRO A 80 4.20 0.03 24.04
C PRO A 80 4.82 -1.25 24.62
N GLU A 81 3.99 -2.04 25.32
CA GLU A 81 4.36 -3.40 25.73
C GLU A 81 4.18 -4.36 24.53
N ILE A 82 5.21 -5.16 24.23
CA ILE A 82 5.13 -6.26 23.26
C ILE A 82 4.62 -7.51 23.99
N ILE A 83 3.47 -8.03 23.55
CA ILE A 83 2.89 -9.28 24.05
C ILE A 83 3.07 -10.36 22.98
N ILE A 84 3.86 -11.39 23.31
CA ILE A 84 4.00 -12.60 22.49
C ILE A 84 2.86 -13.56 22.84
N PRO A 85 1.96 -13.90 21.90
CA PRO A 85 0.89 -14.86 22.15
C PRO A 85 1.45 -16.27 22.35
N ASN A 86 0.69 -17.11 23.05
CA ASN A 86 1.00 -18.54 23.12
C ASN A 86 0.43 -19.30 21.92
N GLY A 87 1.17 -20.29 21.43
CA GLY A 87 0.71 -21.26 20.43
C GLY A 87 -0.22 -22.31 21.04
N GLU A 88 -0.64 -23.26 20.21
CA GLU A 88 -1.53 -24.36 20.62
C GLU A 88 -0.92 -25.27 21.70
N ASP A 89 0.40 -25.33 21.77
CA ASP A 89 1.17 -26.07 22.78
C ASP A 89 1.33 -25.32 24.11
N GLY A 90 0.73 -24.13 24.23
CA GLY A 90 0.78 -23.27 25.41
C GLY A 90 2.11 -22.52 25.58
N LYS A 91 3.05 -22.62 24.63
CA LYS A 91 4.34 -21.90 24.68
C LYS A 91 4.27 -20.61 23.87
N PRO A 92 5.10 -19.59 24.17
CA PRO A 92 5.18 -18.39 23.35
C PRO A 92 5.49 -18.72 21.89
N VAL A 93 4.77 -18.09 20.96
CA VAL A 93 4.97 -18.26 19.53
C VAL A 93 6.40 -17.85 19.15
N THR A 94 7.10 -18.75 18.47
CA THR A 94 8.41 -18.49 17.87
C THR A 94 8.27 -18.44 16.35
N PRO A 95 8.42 -17.26 15.71
CA PRO A 95 8.23 -17.10 14.26
C PRO A 95 9.20 -17.95 13.42
N GLU A 96 10.41 -18.13 13.92
CA GLU A 96 11.45 -18.97 13.33
C GLU A 96 12.11 -19.79 14.46
N PRO A 97 12.76 -20.93 14.14
CA PRO A 97 13.51 -21.70 15.12
C PRO A 97 14.57 -20.87 15.85
N THR A 98 14.88 -21.22 17.09
CA THR A 98 15.84 -20.48 17.92
C THR A 98 17.18 -20.30 17.20
N GLY A 99 17.61 -19.04 17.09
CA GLY A 99 18.88 -18.67 16.46
C GLY A 99 18.78 -18.39 14.96
N ILE A 100 17.65 -18.65 14.33
CA ILE A 100 17.38 -18.31 12.93
C ILE A 100 16.80 -16.89 12.86
N SER A 101 17.31 -16.09 11.93
CA SER A 101 16.77 -14.75 11.65
C SER A 101 15.44 -14.81 10.91
N LEU A 102 14.57 -13.85 11.18
CA LEU A 102 13.35 -13.64 10.41
C LEU A 102 13.70 -13.47 8.93
N ARG A 103 12.83 -13.99 8.07
CA ARG A 103 12.97 -13.88 6.62
C ARG A 103 12.11 -12.72 6.15
N PRO A 104 12.65 -11.80 5.32
CA PRO A 104 11.82 -10.78 4.70
C PRO A 104 10.74 -11.42 3.81
N VAL A 105 9.70 -10.65 3.53
CA VAL A 105 8.65 -11.01 2.58
C VAL A 105 9.27 -11.17 1.20
N ASP A 106 8.94 -12.29 0.55
CA ASP A 106 9.28 -12.53 -0.86
C ASP A 106 8.27 -11.77 -1.74
N ILE A 107 8.57 -10.50 -1.99
CA ILE A 107 7.70 -9.59 -2.76
C ILE A 107 7.51 -10.10 -4.18
N GLU A 108 8.58 -10.58 -4.84
CA GLU A 108 8.53 -11.02 -6.23
C GLU A 108 7.59 -12.22 -6.39
N THR A 109 7.77 -13.25 -5.57
CA THR A 109 6.89 -14.42 -5.59
C THR A 109 5.46 -14.06 -5.13
N MET A 110 5.29 -13.14 -4.18
CA MET A 110 3.97 -12.65 -3.77
C MET A 110 3.24 -11.95 -4.93
N VAL A 111 3.92 -11.08 -5.68
CA VAL A 111 3.35 -10.40 -6.84
C VAL A 111 2.96 -11.42 -7.91
N GLU A 112 3.82 -12.40 -8.19
CA GLU A 112 3.53 -13.45 -9.17
C GLU A 112 2.31 -14.28 -8.76
N ALA A 113 2.23 -14.67 -7.48
CA ALA A 113 1.09 -15.43 -6.96
C ALA A 113 -0.25 -14.67 -7.03
N ASN A 114 -0.20 -13.33 -7.10
CA ASN A 114 -1.38 -12.47 -7.22
C ASN A 114 -1.67 -12.02 -8.65
N ARG A 115 -0.85 -12.41 -9.65
CA ARG A 115 -0.92 -11.89 -11.02
C ARG A 115 -2.31 -12.01 -11.63
N GLU A 116 -2.89 -13.22 -11.64
CA GLU A 116 -4.21 -13.48 -12.22
C GLU A 116 -5.30 -12.61 -11.58
N MET A 117 -5.28 -12.50 -10.26
CA MET A 117 -6.26 -11.69 -9.52
C MET A 117 -6.09 -10.20 -9.80
N LEU A 118 -4.85 -9.70 -9.85
CA LEU A 118 -4.54 -8.31 -10.21
C LEU A 118 -4.99 -7.99 -11.63
N GLU A 119 -4.80 -8.90 -12.59
CA GLU A 119 -5.29 -8.74 -13.96
C GLU A 119 -6.82 -8.63 -14.01
N ILE A 120 -7.54 -9.46 -13.26
CA ILE A 120 -9.01 -9.37 -13.17
C ILE A 120 -9.44 -8.01 -12.60
N ILE A 121 -8.79 -7.55 -11.53
CA ILE A 121 -9.05 -6.27 -10.87
C ILE A 121 -8.81 -5.11 -11.85
N GLU A 122 -7.66 -5.13 -12.53
CA GLU A 122 -7.27 -4.12 -13.52
C GLU A 122 -8.29 -4.06 -14.65
N GLN A 123 -8.57 -5.18 -15.31
CA GLN A 123 -9.48 -5.22 -16.46
C GLN A 123 -10.91 -4.80 -16.10
N THR A 124 -11.40 -5.20 -14.92
CA THR A 124 -12.71 -4.79 -14.43
C THR A 124 -12.76 -3.28 -14.17
N THR A 125 -11.68 -2.72 -13.62
CA THR A 125 -11.59 -1.29 -13.31
C THR A 125 -11.47 -0.44 -14.58
N VAL A 126 -10.64 -0.84 -15.55
CA VAL A 126 -10.52 -0.20 -16.87
C VAL A 126 -11.88 -0.14 -17.57
N LYS A 127 -12.61 -1.27 -17.63
CA LYS A 127 -13.97 -1.31 -18.20
C LYS A 127 -14.92 -0.35 -17.50
N LYS A 128 -14.84 -0.26 -16.17
CA LYS A 128 -15.67 0.66 -15.39
C LYS A 128 -15.34 2.12 -15.68
N ILE A 129 -14.07 2.49 -15.76
CA ILE A 129 -13.63 3.84 -16.13
C ILE A 129 -14.20 4.23 -17.50
N LEU A 130 -14.03 3.37 -18.51
CA LEU A 130 -14.54 3.59 -19.86
C LEU A 130 -16.07 3.72 -19.90
N ALA A 131 -16.79 2.88 -19.14
CA ALA A 131 -18.25 2.93 -19.07
C ALA A 131 -18.76 4.24 -18.46
N ILE A 132 -18.11 4.73 -17.40
CA ILE A 132 -18.44 6.04 -16.80
C ILE A 132 -18.11 7.16 -17.78
N TYR A 133 -16.92 7.17 -18.38
CA TYR A 133 -16.57 8.16 -19.39
C TYR A 133 -17.59 8.22 -20.52
N THR A 134 -17.93 7.07 -21.13
CA THR A 134 -18.89 7.00 -22.24
C THR A 134 -20.28 7.51 -21.86
N LYS A 135 -20.72 7.26 -20.61
CA LYS A 135 -22.01 7.71 -20.11
C LYS A 135 -22.11 9.24 -19.96
N TYR A 136 -20.99 9.91 -19.68
CA TYR A 136 -20.96 11.32 -19.29
C TYR A 136 -20.19 12.24 -20.26
N LYS A 137 -19.47 11.69 -21.25
CA LYS A 137 -18.62 12.48 -22.17
C LYS A 137 -19.35 13.58 -22.94
N ASP A 138 -20.63 13.36 -23.24
CA ASP A 138 -21.47 14.33 -23.96
C ASP A 138 -22.29 15.21 -23.00
N LYS A 139 -22.04 15.11 -21.68
CA LYS A 139 -22.78 15.81 -20.61
C LYS A 139 -21.89 16.68 -19.71
N LEU A 140 -20.58 16.49 -19.77
CA LEU A 140 -19.59 17.17 -18.94
C LEU A 140 -18.56 17.83 -19.85
N ASP A 141 -18.07 19.00 -19.46
CA ASP A 141 -17.08 19.74 -20.23
C ASP A 141 -15.66 19.15 -20.10
N CYS A 142 -15.37 18.49 -18.98
CA CYS A 142 -14.03 18.02 -18.67
C CYS A 142 -14.05 16.80 -17.75
N PHE A 143 -13.13 15.87 -17.98
CA PHE A 143 -12.77 14.81 -17.07
C PHE A 143 -11.38 15.10 -16.51
N HIS A 144 -11.21 14.92 -15.20
CA HIS A 144 -9.90 15.07 -14.59
C HIS A 144 -9.59 13.92 -13.63
N VAL A 145 -8.31 13.62 -13.52
CA VAL A 145 -7.74 12.77 -12.46
C VAL A 145 -7.23 13.70 -11.37
N ALA A 146 -7.86 13.64 -10.19
CA ALA A 146 -7.32 14.28 -8.99
C ALA A 146 -6.09 13.49 -8.53
N PHE A 147 -4.92 14.11 -8.68
CA PHE A 147 -3.63 13.49 -8.38
C PHE A 147 -3.10 14.03 -7.06
N SER A 148 -2.53 13.17 -6.23
CA SER A 148 -1.94 13.56 -4.93
C SER A 148 -0.47 13.16 -4.79
N GLY A 149 0.09 12.39 -5.74
CA GLY A 149 1.41 11.76 -5.59
C GLY A 149 1.39 10.49 -4.73
N GLY A 150 0.27 10.17 -4.07
CA GLY A 150 0.09 8.93 -3.32
C GLY A 150 -0.18 7.72 -4.22
N LYS A 151 0.10 6.51 -3.70
CA LYS A 151 -0.03 5.23 -4.40
C LYS A 151 -1.36 5.05 -5.15
N ASP A 152 -2.47 5.44 -4.54
CA ASP A 152 -3.82 5.23 -5.11
C ASP A 152 -4.04 6.13 -6.32
N SER A 153 -3.59 7.39 -6.24
CA SER A 153 -3.68 8.34 -7.35
C SER A 153 -2.74 7.99 -8.51
N CYS A 154 -1.57 7.43 -8.22
CA CYS A 154 -0.63 6.92 -9.23
C CYS A 154 -1.22 5.74 -10.00
N VAL A 155 -1.78 4.75 -9.30
CA VAL A 155 -2.45 3.61 -9.93
C VAL A 155 -3.68 4.06 -10.71
N LEU A 156 -4.49 4.96 -10.16
CA LEU A 156 -5.66 5.47 -10.87
C LEU A 156 -5.28 6.18 -12.17
N LEU A 157 -4.22 7.00 -12.16
CA LEU A 157 -3.75 7.68 -13.37
C LEU A 157 -3.32 6.67 -14.44
N ASP A 158 -2.57 5.62 -14.07
CA ASP A 158 -2.16 4.55 -15.00
C ASP A 158 -3.38 3.84 -15.61
N LEU A 159 -4.38 3.50 -14.79
CA LEU A 159 -5.62 2.88 -15.26
C LEU A 159 -6.43 3.79 -16.18
N VAL A 160 -6.46 5.10 -15.90
CA VAL A 160 -7.15 6.08 -16.75
C VAL A 160 -6.43 6.25 -18.09
N LYS A 161 -5.09 6.30 -18.09
CA LYS A 161 -4.26 6.32 -19.32
C LYS A 161 -4.53 5.11 -20.20
N LYS A 162 -4.69 3.92 -19.60
CA LYS A 162 -5.06 2.68 -20.31
C LYS A 162 -6.49 2.70 -20.84
N ALA A 163 -7.43 3.29 -20.09
CA ALA A 163 -8.85 3.22 -20.39
C ALA A 163 -9.35 4.27 -21.38
N LEU A 164 -8.79 5.49 -21.36
CA LEU A 164 -9.36 6.64 -22.04
C LEU A 164 -8.50 7.12 -23.23
N PRO A 165 -9.11 7.69 -24.28
CA PRO A 165 -8.37 8.27 -25.39
C PRO A 165 -7.45 9.41 -24.95
N LYS A 166 -6.32 9.60 -25.66
CA LYS A 166 -5.47 10.78 -25.48
C LYS A 166 -6.28 12.06 -25.64
N GLY A 167 -6.00 13.05 -24.80
CA GLY A 167 -6.68 14.36 -24.81
C GLY A 167 -8.11 14.36 -24.25
N SER A 168 -8.65 13.22 -23.80
CA SER A 168 -10.02 13.17 -23.27
C SER A 168 -10.12 13.48 -21.77
N PHE A 169 -8.99 13.68 -21.10
CA PHE A 169 -8.93 14.01 -19.68
C PHE A 169 -7.69 14.84 -19.37
N VAL A 170 -7.68 15.45 -18.19
CA VAL A 170 -6.54 16.20 -17.64
C VAL A 170 -6.15 15.67 -16.26
N VAL A 171 -4.96 15.99 -15.80
CA VAL A 171 -4.51 15.66 -14.43
C VAL A 171 -4.43 16.95 -13.63
N VAL A 172 -4.93 16.93 -12.39
CA VAL A 172 -4.92 18.09 -11.49
C VAL A 172 -4.31 17.69 -10.16
N PHE A 173 -3.21 18.34 -9.79
CA PHE A 173 -2.61 18.27 -8.46
C PHE A 173 -3.03 19.50 -7.64
N GLY A 174 -3.68 19.26 -6.50
CA GLY A 174 -4.03 20.32 -5.55
C GLY A 174 -2.87 20.54 -4.57
N ASP A 175 -2.14 21.64 -4.74
CA ASP A 175 -0.99 21.98 -3.91
C ASP A 175 -1.43 22.85 -2.71
N ALA A 176 -1.47 22.23 -1.53
CA ALA A 176 -1.74 22.92 -0.27
C ALA A 176 -0.52 23.70 0.25
N GLY A 177 0.67 23.50 -0.31
CA GLY A 177 1.92 24.08 0.17
C GLY A 177 2.52 23.38 1.40
N MET A 178 1.90 22.29 1.88
CA MET A 178 2.32 21.54 3.07
C MET A 178 2.72 20.08 2.78
N GLU A 179 2.91 19.73 1.50
CA GLU A 179 3.29 18.38 1.12
C GLU A 179 4.76 18.10 1.44
N PHE A 180 5.11 16.83 1.64
CA PHE A 180 6.51 16.45 1.85
C PHE A 180 7.34 16.68 0.57
N PRO A 181 8.65 16.97 0.68
CA PRO A 181 9.54 17.10 -0.48
C PRO A 181 9.46 15.89 -1.43
N ASP A 182 9.38 14.68 -0.89
CA ASP A 182 9.25 13.46 -1.69
C ASP A 182 7.95 13.41 -2.51
N THR A 183 6.85 13.98 -2.00
CA THR A 183 5.59 14.12 -2.75
C THR A 183 5.79 15.04 -3.96
N TYR A 184 6.47 16.18 -3.77
CA TYR A 184 6.77 17.09 -4.88
C TYR A 184 7.68 16.44 -5.93
N ASP A 185 8.66 15.63 -5.52
CA ASP A 185 9.50 14.85 -6.43
C ASP A 185 8.68 13.88 -7.29
N VAL A 186 7.71 13.19 -6.69
CA VAL A 186 6.78 12.31 -7.43
C VAL A 186 5.92 13.11 -8.39
N VAL A 187 5.35 14.23 -7.93
CA VAL A 187 4.50 15.12 -8.76
C VAL A 187 5.26 15.62 -9.98
N GLU A 188 6.50 16.09 -9.83
CA GLU A 188 7.29 16.60 -10.94
C GLU A 188 7.69 15.48 -11.93
N ARG A 189 7.99 14.27 -11.44
CA ARG A 189 8.21 13.10 -12.30
C ARG A 189 6.95 12.74 -13.09
N THR A 190 5.80 12.68 -12.44
CA THR A 190 4.52 12.36 -13.09
C THR A 190 4.12 13.44 -14.09
N LYS A 191 4.32 14.72 -13.77
CA LYS A 191 4.08 15.84 -14.69
C LYS A 191 4.93 15.74 -15.95
N ARG A 192 6.20 15.34 -15.83
CA ARG A 192 7.07 15.08 -17.00
C ARG A 192 6.54 13.93 -17.85
N GLN A 193 6.16 12.81 -17.24
CA GLN A 193 5.55 11.68 -17.96
C GLN A 193 4.26 12.09 -18.67
N CYS A 194 3.40 12.87 -18.01
CA CYS A 194 2.19 13.41 -18.63
C CYS A 194 2.52 14.31 -19.84
N ALA A 195 3.56 15.14 -19.75
CA ALA A 195 3.97 15.96 -20.89
C ALA A 195 4.47 15.12 -22.08
N GLU A 196 5.28 14.08 -21.82
CA GLU A 196 5.75 13.13 -22.85
C GLU A 196 4.60 12.37 -23.53
N GLU A 197 3.53 12.10 -22.77
CA GLU A 197 2.33 11.41 -23.25
C GLU A 197 1.25 12.34 -23.81
N GLU A 198 1.51 13.66 -23.83
CA GLU A 198 0.59 14.71 -24.29
C GLU A 198 -0.69 14.84 -23.43
N ILE A 199 -0.57 14.61 -22.12
CA ILE A 199 -1.65 14.72 -21.13
C ILE A 199 -1.49 16.04 -20.37
N PRO A 200 -2.47 16.95 -20.42
CA PRO A 200 -2.41 18.21 -19.66
C PRO A 200 -2.34 17.95 -18.16
N PHE A 201 -1.36 18.57 -17.49
CA PHE A 201 -1.17 18.48 -16.05
C PHE A 201 -1.21 19.87 -15.43
N TYR A 202 -2.16 20.10 -14.54
CA TYR A 202 -2.37 21.37 -13.86
C TYR A 202 -2.02 21.28 -12.38
N ILE A 203 -1.40 22.34 -11.87
CA ILE A 203 -1.17 22.52 -10.43
C ILE A 203 -2.09 23.63 -9.97
N ALA A 204 -3.03 23.28 -9.08
CA ALA A 204 -3.91 24.23 -8.43
C ALA A 204 -3.33 24.57 -7.05
N LYS A 205 -2.75 25.76 -6.91
CA LYS A 205 -2.14 26.22 -5.65
C LYS A 205 -2.98 27.36 -5.04
N SER A 206 -3.04 27.40 -3.71
CA SER A 206 -3.60 28.56 -3.01
C SER A 206 -2.81 29.84 -3.32
N HIS A 207 -3.51 30.97 -3.38
CA HIS A 207 -2.87 32.29 -3.45
C HIS A 207 -2.36 32.77 -2.09
N LEU A 208 -2.69 32.04 -1.01
CA LEU A 208 -2.19 32.28 0.34
C LEU A 208 -0.95 31.42 0.58
N ASP A 209 0.06 32.01 1.21
CA ASP A 209 1.25 31.29 1.65
C ASP A 209 0.98 30.61 3.02
N PRO A 210 1.30 29.32 3.19
CA PRO A 210 1.10 28.58 4.45
C PRO A 210 2.03 29.02 5.59
#